data_AF-A0A6G3XLM3-F1
#
_entry.id   AF-A0A6G3XLM3-F1
#
_cell.length_a   1.000
_cell.length_b   1.000
_cell.length_c   1.000
_cell.angle_alpha   90.00
_cell.angle_beta   90.00
_cell.angle_gamma   90.00
#
_symmetry.space_group_name_H-M   'P 1'
#
loop_
_entity.id
_entity.type
_entity.pdbx_description
1 polymer ?
#
loop_
_entity_poly.entity_id
_entity_poly.type
_entity_poly.pdbx_seq_one_letter_code
_entity_poly.pdbx_strand_id
1 'polypeptide(L)' 'WRFASVISVGSHQEDDPELHLYNPDPPVEFFGPGQNVTVPWLGGRTIRTTGNSFATPYVAGLCARVLSAHPR' A
#
# COMPACT_ATOMS: atom_id res chain seq x y z
N TRP A 1 19.36 -0.85 -3.29
CA TRP A 1 18.31 -1.78 -2.85
C TRP A 1 18.22 -2.95 -3.84
N ARG A 2 17.57 -4.06 -3.50
CA ARG A 2 17.86 -5.36 -4.15
C ARG A 2 17.51 -5.42 -5.64
N PHE A 3 16.50 -4.68 -6.12
CA PHE A 3 16.05 -4.71 -7.52
C PHE A 3 15.48 -3.37 -8.01
N ALA A 4 16.11 -2.68 -8.95
CA ALA A 4 15.64 -1.38 -9.46
C ALA A 4 14.30 -1.41 -10.23
N SER A 5 13.76 -2.59 -10.50
CA SER A 5 12.56 -2.79 -11.33
C SER A 5 11.27 -3.00 -10.53
N VAL A 6 11.27 -2.76 -9.22
CA VAL A 6 10.07 -2.94 -8.38
C VAL A 6 9.78 -1.68 -7.58
N ILE A 7 8.59 -1.58 -7.00
CA ILE A 7 8.20 -0.48 -6.11
C ILE A 7 8.15 -1.05 -4.70
N SER A 8 8.93 -0.47 -3.79
CA SER A 8 9.00 -0.90 -2.39
C SER A 8 7.95 -0.21 -1.53
N VAL A 9 7.17 -0.99 -0.79
CA VAL A 9 6.05 -0.49 0.01
C VAL A 9 6.15 -0.94 1.46
N GLY A 10 6.08 0.02 2.37
CA GLY A 10 5.98 -0.16 3.82
C GLY A 10 4.59 0.20 4.34
N SER A 11 4.36 -0.05 5.63
CA SER A 11 3.11 0.28 6.31
C SER A 11 3.25 1.53 7.19
N HIS A 12 2.20 2.36 7.24
CA HIS A 12 2.01 3.41 8.25
C HIS A 12 0.73 3.19 9.06
N GLN A 13 0.57 3.99 10.12
CA GLN A 13 -0.57 3.95 11.06
C GLN A 13 -1.51 5.16 10.93
N GLU A 14 -1.24 6.10 10.03
CA GLU A 14 -2.12 7.24 9.79
C GLU A 14 -3.53 6.80 9.41
N ASP A 15 -4.53 7.52 9.93
CA ASP A 15 -5.95 7.19 9.75
C ASP A 15 -6.49 7.53 8.35
N ASP A 16 -5.77 8.36 7.58
CA ASP A 16 -6.14 8.75 6.22
C ASP A 16 -5.76 7.65 5.20
N PRO A 17 -6.74 6.96 4.58
CA PRO A 17 -6.46 5.90 3.61
C PRO A 17 -5.93 6.42 2.26
N GLU A 18 -6.07 7.72 1.97
CA GLU A 18 -5.58 8.33 0.74
C GLU A 18 -4.18 8.96 0.93
N LEU A 19 -3.67 8.99 2.16
CA LEU A 19 -2.32 9.43 2.45
C LEU A 19 -1.31 8.38 1.96
N HIS A 20 -0.41 8.82 1.09
CA HIS A 20 0.72 8.01 0.63
C HIS A 20 2.00 8.76 0.98
N LEU A 21 2.80 8.21 1.89
CA LEU A 21 4.07 8.82 2.28
C LEU A 21 5.18 8.34 1.35
N TYR A 22 6.15 9.22 1.10
CA TYR A 22 7.31 8.92 0.27
C TYR A 22 8.60 9.20 1.05
N ASN A 23 9.57 8.29 0.94
CA ASN A 23 10.91 8.45 1.52
C ASN A 23 11.94 8.71 0.41
N PRO A 24 12.61 9.88 0.41
CA PRO A 24 13.60 10.24 -0.61
C PRO A 24 14.93 9.47 -0.47
N ASP A 25 15.21 8.87 0.70
CA ASP A 25 16.43 8.11 0.97
C ASP A 25 16.11 6.63 1.30
N PRO A 26 15.72 5.81 0.30
CA PRO A 26 15.17 4.47 0.51
C PRO A 26 16.18 3.47 1.11
N PRO A 27 15.65 2.46 1.83
CA PRO A 27 15.38 1.21 1.10
C PRO A 27 13.89 0.91 0.88
N VAL A 28 12.97 1.66 1.49
CA VAL A 28 11.52 1.62 1.22
C VAL A 28 11.11 2.99 0.67
N GLU A 29 10.41 3.02 -0.46
CA GLU A 29 10.05 4.24 -1.19
C GLU A 29 8.70 4.79 -0.77
N PHE A 30 7.66 3.95 -0.70
CA PHE A 30 6.30 4.38 -0.39
C PHE A 30 5.77 3.73 0.87
N PHE A 31 4.84 4.40 1.55
CA PHE A 31 4.10 3.84 2.66
C PHE A 31 2.60 4.04 2.43
N GLY A 32 1.83 3.00 2.72
CA GLY A 32 0.37 3.04 2.73
C GLY A 32 -0.21 2.44 4.02
N PRO A 33 -1.53 2.43 4.18
CA PRO A 33 -2.20 1.86 5.35
C PRO A 33 -1.90 0.37 5.47
N GLY A 34 -1.23 -0.04 6.55
CA GLY A 34 -0.93 -1.44 6.79
C GLY A 34 -0.83 -1.81 8.26
N GLN A 35 -1.07 -0.88 9.18
CA GLN A 35 -1.13 -1.13 10.60
C GLN A 35 -2.59 -1.18 11.06
N ASN A 36 -2.96 -2.26 11.75
CA ASN A 36 -4.29 -2.43 12.35
C ASN A 36 -5.47 -2.28 11.35
N VAL A 37 -5.26 -2.71 10.12
CA VAL A 37 -6.24 -2.57 9.03
C VAL A 37 -7.29 -3.68 9.09
N THR A 38 -8.54 -3.33 8.76
CA THR A 38 -9.64 -4.30 8.60
C THR A 38 -9.66 -4.79 7.17
N VAL A 39 -9.54 -6.10 6.96
CA VAL A 39 -9.49 -6.71 5.62
C VAL A 39 -10.49 -7.85 5.48
N PRO A 40 -10.97 -8.13 4.25
CA PRO A 40 -11.77 -9.32 3.96
C PRO A 40 -11.02 -10.61 4.32
N TRP A 41 -11.77 -11.63 4.74
CA TRP A 41 -11.23 -12.93 5.12
C TRP A 41 -12.14 -14.08 4.69
N LEU A 42 -11.59 -15.30 4.76
CA LEU A 42 -12.28 -16.52 4.38
C LEU A 42 -13.60 -16.71 5.14
N GLY A 43 -14.61 -17.21 4.44
CA GLY A 43 -15.94 -17.46 5.00
C GLY A 43 -16.79 -16.21 5.16
N GLY A 44 -16.58 -15.18 4.33
CA GLY A 44 -17.33 -13.92 4.39
C GLY A 44 -17.03 -13.09 5.64
N ARG A 45 -15.91 -13.35 6.30
CA ARG A 45 -15.49 -12.66 7.53
C ARG A 45 -14.61 -11.47 7.20
N THR A 46 -14.31 -10.69 8.22
CA THR A 46 -13.24 -9.72 8.24
C THR A 46 -12.29 -10.02 9.38
N ILE A 47 -11.03 -9.63 9.22
CA ILE A 47 -10.03 -9.68 10.28
C ILE A 47 -9.36 -8.32 10.44
N ARG A 48 -8.81 -8.06 11.62
CA ARG A 48 -7.96 -6.90 11.89
C ARG A 48 -6.52 -7.36 11.99
N THR A 49 -5.64 -6.78 11.18
CA THR A 49 -4.28 -7.31 11.00
C THR A 49 -3.28 -6.22 10.62
N THR A 50 -1.99 -6.53 10.70
CA THR A 50 -0.88 -5.62 10.38
C THR A 50 0.10 -6.30 9.43
N GLY A 51 0.63 -5.55 8.47
CA GLY A 51 1.73 -5.99 7.63
C GLY A 51 1.88 -5.15 6.36
N ASN A 52 3.10 -5.07 5.84
CA ASN A 52 3.40 -4.40 4.58
C ASN A 52 2.60 -5.01 3.41
N SER A 53 2.29 -6.30 3.46
CA SER A 53 1.43 -6.97 2.49
C SER A 53 0.04 -6.34 2.35
N PHE A 54 -0.46 -5.68 3.40
CA PHE A 54 -1.74 -4.96 3.36
C PHE A 54 -1.58 -3.50 2.93
N ALA A 55 -0.39 -2.91 3.04
CA ALA A 55 -0.08 -1.58 2.50
C ALA A 55 0.17 -1.60 0.98
N THR A 56 0.85 -2.63 0.47
CA THR A 56 1.11 -2.83 -0.97
C THR A 56 -0.10 -2.61 -1.88
N PRO A 57 -1.30 -3.17 -1.61
CA PRO A 57 -2.46 -2.97 -2.48
C PRO A 57 -2.98 -1.53 -2.54
N TYR A 58 -2.70 -0.66 -1.56
CA TYR A 58 -3.06 0.77 -1.65
C TYR A 58 -2.25 1.47 -2.75
N VAL A 59 -0.93 1.26 -2.78
CA VAL A 59 -0.05 1.79 -3.83
C VAL A 59 -0.41 1.19 -5.20
N ALA A 60 -0.69 -0.11 -5.26
CA ALA A 60 -1.14 -0.74 -6.50
C ALA A 60 -2.48 -0.17 -7.01
N GLY A 61 -3.43 0.10 -6.10
CA GLY A 61 -4.70 0.75 -6.41
C GLY A 61 -4.53 2.18 -6.91
N LEU A 62 -3.59 2.95 -6.33
CA LEU A 62 -3.23 4.28 -6.82
C LEU A 62 -2.71 4.22 -8.27
N CYS A 63 -1.80 3.29 -8.57
CA CYS A 63 -1.32 3.06 -9.93
C CYS A 63 -2.48 2.74 -10.89
N ALA A 64 -3.41 1.87 -10.48
CA ALA A 64 -4.59 1.55 -11.28
C ALA A 64 -5.48 2.77 -11.55
N ARG A 65 -5.68 3.65 -10.55
CA ARG A 65 -6.41 4.93 -10.72
C ARG A 65 -5.73 5.86 -11.72
N VAL A 66 -4.40 6.00 -11.63
CA VAL A 66 -3.61 6.80 -12.59
C VAL A 66 -3.77 6.26 -14.01
N LEU A 67 -3.66 4.94 -14.19
CA LEU A 67 -3.87 4.29 -15.49
C LEU A 67 -5.30 4.48 -16.01
N SER A 68 -6.31 4.42 -15.14
CA SER A 68 -7.70 4.65 -15.51
C SER A 68 -7.98 6.11 -15.91
N ALA A 69 -7.31 7.08 -15.28
CA ALA A 69 -7.45 8.50 -15.61
C ALA A 69 -6.70 8.89 -16.90
N HIS A 70 -5.63 8.16 -17.22
CA HIS A 70 -4.77 8.41 -18.37
C HIS A 70 -4.58 7.15 -19.24
N PRO A 71 -5.67 6.59 -19.81
CA PRO A 71 -5.56 5.46 -20.70
C PRO A 71 -4.80 5.86 -21.97
N ARG A 72 -3.89 5.01 -22.41
CA ARG A 72 -3.17 5.13 -23.69
C ARG A 72 -3.67 4.07 -24.66
#